data_AF-A0A3B8NGM6-F1
#
_entry.id   AF-A0A3B8NGM6-F1
#
_cell.length_a   1.000
_cell.length_b   1.000
_cell.length_c   1.000
_cell.angle_alpha   90.00
_cell.angle_beta   90.00
_cell.angle_gamma   90.00
#
_symmetry.space_group_name_H-M   'P 1'
#
loop_
_entity.id
_entity.type
_entity.pdbx_description
1 polymer ?
#
loop_
_entity_poly.entity_id
_entity_poly.type
_entity_poly.pdbx_seq_one_letter_code
_entity_poly.pdbx_strand_id
1 'polypeptide(L)' 'MKQMMQQMNPDLSQSESVEIEINPRHNLIKKLQEVRQEQSDLACMIAEQIVDNALLSAGLLDESKDMVNRIYDIMSKSLD' A
#
# COMPACT_ATOMS: atom_id res chain seq x y z
N MET A 1 6.65 8.32 -17.35
CA MET A 1 7.29 7.49 -18.40
C MET A 1 6.61 6.14 -18.62
N LYS A 2 6.20 5.40 -17.57
CA LYS A 2 5.39 4.16 -17.66
C LYS A 2 4.15 4.28 -18.56
N GLN A 3 3.35 5.33 -18.38
CA GLN A 3 2.15 5.56 -19.21
C GLN A 3 2.46 5.74 -20.70
N MET A 4 3.57 6.38 -21.07
CA MET A 4 3.98 6.51 -22.49
C MET A 4 4.50 5.17 -23.06
N MET A 5 5.25 4.39 -22.27
CA MET A 5 5.74 3.06 -22.67
C MET A 5 4.59 2.06 -22.89
N GLN A 6 3.57 2.08 -22.02
CA GLN A 6 2.36 1.23 -22.15
C GLN A 6 1.56 1.52 -23.42
N GLN A 7 1.55 2.78 -23.90
CA GLN A 7 0.88 3.16 -25.14
C GLN A 7 1.65 2.70 -26.40
N MET A 8 2.97 2.50 -26.30
CA MET A 8 3.81 2.10 -27.43
C MET A 8 3.94 0.59 -27.59
N ASN A 9 3.79 -0.19 -26.51
CA ASN A 9 3.77 -1.65 -26.56
C ASN A 9 2.81 -2.22 -25.48
N PRO A 10 1.55 -2.55 -25.83
CA PRO A 10 0.58 -3.10 -24.89
C PRO A 10 0.92 -4.51 -24.37
N ASP A 11 1.79 -5.26 -25.06
CA ASP A 11 2.28 -6.58 -24.63
C ASP A 11 3.52 -6.53 -23.70
N LEU A 12 4.09 -5.35 -23.46
CA LEU A 12 5.04 -5.16 -22.36
C LEU A 12 4.27 -5.08 -21.03
N SER A 13 3.59 -6.17 -20.67
CA SER A 13 3.22 -6.43 -19.28
C SER A 13 4.47 -6.86 -18.52
N GLN A 14 5.49 -6.01 -18.51
CA GLN A 14 6.53 -6.12 -17.50
C GLN A 14 5.85 -5.75 -16.20
N SER A 15 5.48 -6.75 -15.41
CA SER A 15 5.35 -6.58 -13.96
C SER A 15 6.74 -6.16 -13.48
N GLU A 16 7.04 -4.87 -13.58
CA GLU A 16 8.25 -4.28 -13.01
C GLU A 16 8.21 -4.62 -11.53
N SER A 17 9.20 -5.39 -11.08
CA SER A 17 9.35 -5.70 -9.65
C SER A 17 9.55 -4.38 -8.91
N VAL A 18 8.58 -3.99 -8.10
CA VAL A 18 8.67 -2.77 -7.29
C VAL A 18 9.42 -3.10 -6.01
N GLU A 19 10.51 -2.38 -5.76
CA GLU A 19 11.19 -2.41 -4.47
C GLU A 19 10.50 -1.44 -3.50
N ILE A 20 10.05 -1.96 -2.36
CA ILE A 20 9.43 -1.15 -1.30
C ILE A 20 10.46 -0.94 -0.19
N GLU A 21 10.81 0.33 0.03
CA GLU A 21 11.65 0.73 1.15
C GLU A 21 10.80 1.18 2.35
N ILE A 22 11.15 0.70 3.54
CA ILE A 22 10.44 1.04 4.78
C ILE A 22 11.39 1.82 5.69
N ASN A 23 10.88 2.88 6.32
CA ASN A 23 11.62 3.60 7.37
C ASN A 23 11.35 2.96 8.75
N PRO A 24 12.30 2.18 9.33
CA PRO A 24 12.10 1.52 10.63
C PRO A 24 12.06 2.50 11.81
N ARG A 25 12.49 3.75 11.62
CA ARG A 25 12.46 4.78 12.67
C ARG A 25 11.08 5.41 12.81
N HIS A 26 10.21 5.24 11.81
CA HIS A 26 8.88 5.84 11.78
C HIS A 26 7.95 5.21 12.84
N ASN A 27 7.24 6.05 13.58
CA ASN A 27 6.38 5.60 14.70
C ASN A 27 5.29 4.62 14.25
N LEU A 28 4.70 4.82 13.07
CA LEU A 28 3.69 3.90 12.52
C LEU A 28 4.26 2.49 12.31
N ILE A 29 5.49 2.37 11.79
CA ILE A 29 6.12 1.06 11.52
C ILE A 29 6.45 0.33 12.83
N LYS A 30 6.87 1.06 13.86
CA LYS A 30 7.09 0.49 15.20
C LYS A 30 5.79 -0.04 15.80
N LYS A 31 4.73 0.79 15.79
CA LYS A 31 3.40 0.39 16.25
C LYS A 31 2.83 -0.77 15.45
N LEU A 32 3.06 -0.80 14.14
CA LEU A 32 2.61 -1.89 13.28
C LEU A 32 3.19 -3.23 13.73
N GLN A 33 4.43 -3.26 14.21
CA GLN A 33 5.01 -4.47 14.78
C GLN A 33 4.32 -4.88 16.09
N GLU A 34 4.01 -3.94 16.97
CA GLU A 34 3.26 -4.24 18.21
C GLU A 34 1.87 -4.81 17.88
N VAL A 35 1.12 -4.09 17.04
CA VAL A 35 -0.26 -4.45 16.62
C VAL A 35 -0.30 -5.77 15.86
N ARG A 36 0.74 -6.14 15.11
CA ARG A 36 0.79 -7.44 14.40
C ARG A 36 0.65 -8.64 15.34
N GLN A 37 1.11 -8.54 16.59
CA GLN A 37 1.00 -9.62 17.57
C GLN A 37 -0.39 -9.71 18.21
N GLU A 38 -1.07 -8.57 18.35
CA GLU A 38 -2.34 -8.47 19.10
C GLU A 38 -3.57 -8.49 18.18
N GLN A 39 -3.47 -7.85 17.01
CA GLN A 39 -4.54 -7.64 16.04
C GLN A 39 -3.99 -7.82 14.62
N SER A 40 -3.61 -9.06 14.28
CA SER A 40 -2.98 -9.41 13.00
C SER A 40 -3.77 -8.91 11.78
N ASP A 41 -5.09 -9.00 11.81
CA ASP A 41 -5.95 -8.55 10.69
C ASP A 41 -5.83 -7.04 10.46
N LEU A 42 -5.90 -6.24 11.53
CA LEU A 42 -5.74 -4.79 11.46
C LEU A 42 -4.33 -4.42 10.97
N ALA A 43 -3.30 -5.10 11.46
CA ALA A 43 -1.93 -4.89 11.00
C ALA A 43 -1.78 -5.19 9.50
N CYS A 44 -2.41 -6.25 8.98
CA CYS A 44 -2.39 -6.56 7.56
C CYS A 44 -2.99 -5.43 6.72
N MET A 45 -4.18 -4.95 7.09
CA MET A 45 -4.84 -3.85 6.37
C MET A 45 -4.01 -2.56 6.40
N ILE A 46 -3.40 -2.22 7.54
CA ILE A 46 -2.52 -1.05 7.64
C ILE A 46 -1.28 -1.22 6.77
N ALA A 47 -0.67 -2.42 6.74
CA ALA A 47 0.49 -2.69 5.90
C ALA A 47 0.17 -2.55 4.40
N GLU A 48 -0.94 -3.12 3.94
CA GLU A 48 -1.44 -2.95 2.57
C GLU A 48 -1.66 -1.48 2.25
N GLN A 49 -2.27 -0.73 3.17
CA GLN A 49 -2.49 0.70 2.99
C GLN A 49 -1.18 1.50 2.87
N ILE A 50 -0.13 1.12 3.61
CA ILE A 50 1.20 1.74 3.49
C ILE A 50 1.80 1.47 2.12
N VAL A 51 1.68 0.24 1.61
CA VAL A 51 2.16 -0.14 0.27
C VAL A 51 1.43 0.67 -0.79
N ASP A 52 0.10 0.74 -0.74
CA ASP A 52 -0.67 1.50 -1.72
C ASP A 52 -0.39 3.00 -1.66
N ASN A 53 -0.15 3.56 -0.47
CA ASN A 53 0.31 4.94 -0.34
C ASN A 53 1.69 5.16 -1.00
N ALA A 54 2.60 4.19 -0.87
CA ALA A 54 3.91 4.25 -1.53
C ALA A 54 3.78 4.15 -3.06
N LEU A 55 2.97 3.20 -3.55
CA LEU A 55 2.69 3.03 -4.98
C LEU A 55 2.00 4.26 -5.57
N LEU A 56 1.03 4.85 -4.86
CA LEU A 56 0.36 6.09 -5.25
C LEU A 56 1.35 7.24 -5.34
N SER A 57 2.22 7.39 -4.33
CA SER A 57 3.26 8.44 -4.31
C SER A 57 4.27 8.28 -5.46
N ALA A 58 4.55 7.04 -5.87
CA ALA A 58 5.40 6.71 -7.01
C ALA A 58 4.68 6.85 -8.37
N GLY A 59 3.37 7.12 -8.40
CA GLY A 59 2.56 7.15 -9.62
C GLY A 59 2.39 5.77 -10.28
N LEU A 60 2.46 4.71 -9.47
CA LEU A 60 2.37 3.31 -9.90
C LEU A 60 1.04 2.65 -9.53
N LEU A 61 0.18 3.31 -8.77
CA LEU A 61 -1.14 2.78 -8.38
C LEU A 61 -2.16 3.03 -9.50
N ASP A 62 -2.67 1.93 -10.09
CA ASP A 62 -3.60 1.99 -11.22
C ASP A 62 -5.07 2.10 -10.77
N GLU A 63 -5.49 1.40 -9.70
CA GLU A 63 -6.86 1.46 -9.15
C GLU A 63 -6.87 1.83 -7.65
N SER A 64 -7.49 2.97 -7.31
CA SER A 64 -7.52 3.49 -5.93
C SER A 64 -8.82 3.19 -5.17
N LYS A 65 -9.82 2.53 -5.79
CA LYS A 65 -11.14 2.31 -5.16
C LYS A 65 -11.05 1.37 -3.96
N ASP A 66 -10.34 0.26 -4.12
CA ASP A 66 -10.17 -0.71 -3.04
C ASP A 66 -9.37 -0.11 -1.88
N MET A 67 -8.40 0.75 -2.19
CA MET A 67 -7.66 1.52 -1.21
C MET A 67 -8.55 2.42 -0.35
N VAL A 68 -9.52 3.10 -0.96
CA VAL A 68 -10.45 3.98 -0.24
C VAL A 68 -11.35 3.18 0.70
N ASN A 69 -11.88 2.04 0.24
CA ASN A 69 -12.71 1.17 1.09
C ASN A 69 -11.93 0.65 2.30
N ARG A 70 -10.68 0.20 2.10
CA ARG A 70 -9.85 -0.28 3.20
C ARG A 70 -9.52 0.81 4.21
N ILE A 71 -9.36 2.07 3.79
CA ILE A 71 -9.22 3.19 4.73
C ILE A 71 -10.45 3.31 5.63
N TYR A 72 -11.67 3.17 5.10
CA TYR A 72 -12.88 3.20 5.91
C TYR A 72 -12.94 2.03 6.90
N ASP A 73 -12.54 0.83 6.48
CA ASP A 73 -12.48 -0.33 7.36
C ASP A 73 -11.46 -0.16 8.49
N ILE A 74 -10.27 0.40 8.18
CA ILE A 74 -9.25 0.76 9.18
C ILE A 74 -9.81 1.80 10.16
N MET A 75 -10.49 2.84 9.66
CA MET A 75 -11.08 3.88 10.49
C MET A 75 -12.15 3.31 11.43
N SER A 76 -13.03 2.46 10.92
CA SER A 76 -14.06 1.80 11.74
C SER A 76 -13.44 0.97 12.85
N LYS A 77 -12.49 0.10 12.52
CA LYS A 77 -11.79 -0.76 13.50
C LYS A 77 -10.94 0.01 14.50
N SER A 78 -10.52 1.23 14.18
CA SER A 78 -9.73 2.07 15.10
C SER A 78 -10.59 2.78 16.15
N LEU A 79 -11.92 2.79 15.97
CA LEU A 79 -12.88 3.43 16.88
C LEU A 79 -13.60 2.43 17.80
N ASP A 80 -13.43 1.12 17.55
CA ASP A 80 -13.94 0.01 18.37
C ASP A 80 -12.95 -0.33 19.51
#